data_AF-A0A0G1MNI0-F1
#
_entry.id   AF-A0A0G1MNI0-F1
#
_cell.length_a   1.000
_cell.length_b   1.000
_cell.length_c   1.000
_cell.angle_alpha   90.00
_cell.angle_beta   90.00
_cell.angle_gamma   90.00
#
_symmetry.space_group_name_H-M   'P 1'
#
loop_
_entity.id
_entity.type
_entity.pdbx_description
1 polymer ?
#
loop_
_entity_poly.entity_id
_entity_poly.type
_entity_poly.pdbx_seq_one_letter_code
_entity_poly.pdbx_strand_id
1 'polypeptide(L)'
;MKRWSITGLFFIAVAAFFVLCPKVTAPVQIRDAVLFSPASTPMPNQEPILFAFGGDVMLGRRVNYELKQVGDYAVLFRDIKKQWEGADVVMINLESPIYESCPIVDNTTGYD
;
A
#
# COMPACT_ATOMS: atom_id res chain seq x y z
N MET A 1 -0.76 18.02 56.38
CA MET A 1 -0.26 18.48 55.07
C MET A 1 -0.55 17.41 54.04
N LYS A 2 -1.55 17.61 53.17
CA LYS A 2 -2.03 16.59 52.22
C LYS A 2 -1.05 16.55 51.05
N ARG A 3 -0.36 15.42 50.85
CA ARG A 3 0.66 15.26 49.79
C ARG A 3 -0.07 14.86 48.51
N TRP A 4 -0.26 15.80 47.59
CA TRP A 4 -0.96 15.55 46.33
C TRP A 4 -0.07 14.68 45.43
N SER A 5 -0.61 13.57 44.93
CA SER A 5 0.13 12.67 44.04
C SER A 5 0.41 13.40 42.72
N ILE A 6 1.67 13.47 42.33
CA ILE A 6 2.16 14.16 41.12
C ILE A 6 1.43 13.65 39.86
N THR A 7 1.06 12.38 39.85
CA THR A 7 0.25 11.76 38.79
C THR A 7 -1.15 12.36 38.67
N GLY A 8 -1.83 12.67 39.78
CA GLY A 8 -3.16 13.29 39.73
C GLY A 8 -3.12 14.72 39.20
N LEU A 9 -2.08 15.48 39.55
CA LEU A 9 -1.85 16.83 39.03
C LEU A 9 -1.56 16.84 37.53
N PHE A 10 -0.86 15.82 37.02
CA PHE A 10 -0.58 15.69 35.59
C PHE A 10 -1.85 15.46 34.77
N PHE A 11 -2.75 14.56 35.20
CA PHE A 11 -4.01 14.33 34.49
C PHE A 11 -4.93 15.55 34.50
N ILE A 12 -4.96 16.30 35.62
CA ILE A 12 -5.72 17.56 35.69
C ILE A 12 -5.13 18.61 34.74
N ALA A 13 -3.81 18.72 34.65
CA ALA A 13 -3.15 19.65 33.74
C ALA A 13 -3.40 19.32 32.26
N VAL A 14 -3.36 18.03 31.88
CA VAL A 14 -3.66 17.59 30.52
C VAL A 14 -5.13 17.84 30.17
N ALA A 15 -6.06 17.54 31.08
CA ALA A 15 -7.48 17.82 30.87
C ALA A 15 -7.75 19.33 30.72
N ALA A 16 -7.11 20.15 31.55
CA ALA A 16 -7.21 21.61 31.46
C ALA A 16 -6.68 22.15 30.13
N PHE A 17 -5.58 21.59 29.59
CA PHE A 17 -5.02 21.98 28.29
C PHE A 17 -5.99 21.75 27.12
N PHE A 18 -6.74 20.64 27.14
CA PHE A 18 -7.76 20.37 26.11
C PHE A 18 -9.01 21.25 26.23
N VAL A 19 -9.39 21.65 27.45
CA VAL A 19 -10.59 22.50 27.69
C VAL A 19 -10.31 23.99 27.43
N LEU A 20 -9.09 24.45 27.74
CA LEU A 20 -8.69 25.86 27.56
C LEU A 20 -8.14 26.16 26.16
N CYS A 21 -8.09 25.18 25.25
CA CYS A 21 -7.64 25.40 23.89
C CYS A 21 -8.63 26.34 23.16
N PRO A 22 -8.28 27.61 22.90
CA PRO A 22 -9.21 28.54 22.29
C PRO A 22 -9.44 28.10 20.85
N LYS A 23 -10.70 27.87 20.48
CA LYS A 23 -11.08 27.63 19.09
C LYS A 23 -10.83 28.92 18.31
N VAL A 24 -9.70 28.98 17.60
CA VAL A 24 -9.36 30.07 16.69
C VAL A 24 -10.39 30.07 15.57
N THR A 25 -11.40 30.91 15.72
CA THR A 25 -12.47 31.08 14.73
C THR A 25 -12.32 32.46 14.12
N ALA A 26 -11.27 32.64 13.32
CA ALA A 26 -11.16 33.84 12.50
C ALA A 26 -12.04 33.62 11.25
N PRO A 27 -12.95 34.55 10.89
CA PRO A 27 -13.67 34.45 9.65
C PRO A 27 -12.71 34.70 8.48
N VAL A 28 -12.53 33.70 7.62
CA VAL A 28 -11.79 33.84 6.36
C VAL A 28 -12.61 34.76 5.45
N GLN A 29 -12.09 35.97 5.20
CA GLN A 29 -12.66 36.91 4.24
C GLN A 29 -12.28 36.45 2.83
N ILE A 30 -13.15 35.68 2.17
CA ILE A 30 -12.97 35.34 0.76
C ILE A 30 -13.41 36.56 -0.06
N ARG A 31 -12.45 37.24 -0.68
CA ARG A 31 -12.74 38.20 -1.75
C ARG A 31 -12.97 37.42 -3.03
N ASP A 32 -14.11 37.64 -3.68
CA ASP A 32 -14.42 37.05 -4.97
C ASP A 32 -13.39 37.54 -6.00
N ALA A 33 -12.48 36.66 -6.38
CA ALA A 33 -11.59 36.89 -7.51
C ALA A 33 -12.43 36.73 -8.78
N VAL A 34 -12.56 37.81 -9.57
CA VAL A 34 -13.11 37.73 -10.92
C VAL A 34 -12.14 36.91 -11.78
N LEU A 35 -12.46 35.63 -11.94
CA LEU A 35 -11.72 34.69 -12.76
C LEU A 35 -12.14 34.89 -14.22
N PHE A 36 -11.29 35.56 -15.00
CA PHE A 36 -11.35 35.41 -16.45
C PHE A 36 -10.98 33.96 -16.78
N SER A 37 -11.97 33.15 -17.15
CA SER A 37 -11.74 31.78 -17.58
C SER A 37 -11.09 31.81 -18.97
N PRO A 38 -9.85 31.31 -19.16
CA PRO A 38 -9.32 31.14 -20.50
C PRO A 38 -10.18 30.11 -21.23
N ALA A 39 -10.47 30.35 -22.51
CA ALA A 39 -11.18 29.39 -23.34
C ALA A 39 -10.44 28.04 -23.29
N SER A 40 -11.14 27.00 -22.85
CA SER A 40 -10.59 25.65 -22.75
C SER A 40 -10.29 25.11 -24.14
N THR A 41 -9.01 25.11 -24.53
CA THR A 41 -8.52 24.27 -25.62
C THR A 41 -8.86 22.81 -25.33
N PRO A 42 -9.43 22.04 -26.27
CA PRO A 42 -9.66 20.62 -26.07
C PRO A 42 -8.31 19.94 -25.83
N MET A 43 -8.08 19.48 -24.59
CA MET A 43 -6.92 18.67 -24.29
C MET A 43 -7.10 17.34 -25.06
N PRO A 44 -6.06 16.82 -25.76
CA PRO A 44 -6.15 15.52 -26.40
C PRO A 44 -6.66 14.51 -25.37
N ASN A 45 -7.67 13.71 -25.74
CA ASN A 45 -8.16 12.64 -24.91
C ASN A 45 -7.04 11.59 -24.81
N GLN A 46 -6.18 11.71 -23.80
CA GLN A 46 -5.14 10.73 -23.53
C GLN A 46 -5.82 9.53 -22.87
N GLU A 47 -5.76 8.37 -23.53
CA GLU A 47 -6.21 7.13 -22.92
C GLU A 47 -5.41 6.89 -21.62
N PRO A 48 -6.09 6.47 -20.54
CA PRO A 48 -5.41 6.22 -19.28
C PRO A 48 -4.44 5.04 -19.42
N ILE A 49 -3.20 5.20 -18.96
CA ILE A 49 -2.22 4.11 -18.89
C ILE A 49 -2.56 3.24 -17.69
N LEU A 50 -2.77 1.94 -17.91
CA LEU A 50 -3.11 0.99 -16.85
C LEU A 50 -1.85 0.31 -16.30
N PHE A 51 -1.56 0.60 -15.04
CA PHE A 51 -0.52 -0.09 -14.26
C PHE A 51 -1.14 -1.19 -13.40
N ALA A 52 -0.55 -2.38 -13.44
CA ALA A 52 -0.88 -3.49 -12.56
C ALA A 52 0.29 -3.82 -11.63
N PHE A 53 0.01 -3.94 -10.34
CA PHE A 53 1.01 -4.24 -9.32
C PHE A 53 0.65 -5.55 -8.61
N GLY A 54 1.58 -6.50 -8.61
CA GLY A 54 1.51 -7.73 -7.85
C GLY A 54 2.39 -7.65 -6.60
N GLY A 55 1.94 -8.30 -5.53
CA GLY A 55 2.75 -8.54 -4.34
C GLY A 55 3.89 -9.54 -4.60
N ASP A 56 4.50 -10.03 -3.53
CA ASP A 56 5.55 -11.06 -3.61
C ASP A 56 4.99 -12.38 -4.17
N VAL A 57 5.67 -12.92 -5.17
CA VAL A 57 5.33 -14.20 -5.82
C VAL A 57 5.66 -15.39 -4.92
N MET A 58 6.45 -15.20 -3.86
CA MET A 58 6.75 -16.26 -2.89
C MET A 58 7.44 -17.48 -3.53
N LEU A 59 8.45 -17.22 -4.39
CA LEU A 59 9.13 -18.21 -5.23
C LEU A 59 9.62 -19.44 -4.46
N GLY A 60 10.05 -19.27 -3.20
CA GLY A 60 10.58 -20.35 -2.36
C GLY A 60 9.56 -21.33 -1.77
N ARG A 61 8.25 -21.15 -2.00
CA ARG A 61 7.18 -22.04 -1.47
C ARG A 61 6.74 -23.05 -2.53
N ARG A 62 5.42 -23.16 -2.74
CA ARG A 62 4.79 -24.00 -3.76
C ARG A 62 5.36 -23.79 -5.16
N VAL A 63 5.76 -22.56 -5.47
CA VAL A 63 6.41 -22.23 -6.73
C VAL A 63 7.70 -23.05 -6.92
N ASN A 64 8.59 -23.10 -5.93
CA ASN A 64 9.80 -23.93 -5.97
C ASN A 64 9.46 -25.43 -6.11
N TYR A 65 8.43 -25.91 -5.41
CA TYR A 65 7.95 -27.29 -5.56
C TYR A 65 7.56 -27.60 -7.02
N GLU A 66 6.66 -26.80 -7.61
CA GLU A 66 6.18 -27.01 -8.98
C GLU A 66 7.30 -26.88 -10.02
N LEU A 67 8.20 -25.92 -9.84
CA LEU A 67 9.38 -25.74 -10.67
C LEU A 67 10.30 -26.97 -10.68
N LYS A 68 10.53 -27.58 -9.51
CA LYS A 68 11.37 -28.78 -9.39
C LYS A 68 10.70 -30.03 -9.98
N GLN A 69 9.38 -30.12 -9.94
CA GLN A 69 8.63 -31.24 -10.54
C GLN A 69 8.61 -31.15 -12.08
N VAL A 70 8.36 -29.96 -12.62
CA VAL A 70 8.21 -29.75 -14.07
C VAL A 70 9.58 -29.63 -14.76
N GLY A 71 10.59 -29.11 -14.05
CA GLY A 71 11.92 -28.85 -14.61
C GLY A 71 11.95 -27.69 -15.62
N ASP A 72 10.87 -26.92 -15.72
CA ASP A 72 10.73 -25.77 -16.62
C ASP A 72 10.31 -24.52 -15.83
N TYR A 73 11.18 -23.51 -15.83
CA TYR A 73 10.94 -22.23 -15.17
C TYR A 73 9.98 -21.31 -15.92
N ALA A 74 9.73 -21.56 -17.20
CA ALA A 74 8.79 -20.78 -17.99
C ALA A 74 7.34 -21.02 -17.58
N VAL A 75 7.04 -22.14 -16.90
CA VAL A 75 5.68 -22.52 -16.51
C VAL A 75 4.99 -21.45 -15.66
N LEU A 76 5.73 -20.79 -14.76
CA LEU A 76 5.21 -19.72 -13.90
C LEU A 76 4.73 -18.52 -14.68
N PHE A 77 5.39 -18.19 -15.79
CA PHE A 77 5.08 -17.02 -16.59
C PHE A 77 3.96 -17.29 -17.61
N ARG A 78 3.73 -18.58 -17.92
CA ARG A 78 2.75 -18.99 -18.92
C ARG A 78 1.32 -18.75 -18.46
N ASP A 79 1.04 -19.05 -17.19
CA ASP A 79 -0.31 -18.94 -16.64
C ASP A 79 -0.63 -17.54 -16.13
N ILE A 80 0.36 -16.79 -15.62
CA ILE A 80 0.14 -15.41 -15.15
C ILE A 80 -0.18 -14.45 -16.28
N LYS A 81 0.22 -14.73 -17.52
CA LYS A 81 -0.03 -13.82 -18.65
C LYS A 81 -1.52 -13.46 -18.76
N LYS A 82 -2.40 -14.45 -18.66
CA LYS A 82 -3.86 -14.24 -18.72
C LYS A 82 -4.38 -13.35 -17.60
N GLN A 83 -3.78 -13.42 -16.41
CA GLN A 83 -4.19 -12.62 -15.25
C GLN A 83 -3.93 -11.12 -15.45
N TRP A 84 -2.92 -10.80 -16.26
CA TRP A 84 -2.47 -9.42 -16.48
C TRP A 84 -2.76 -8.92 -17.91
N GLU A 85 -3.56 -9.67 -18.67
CA GLU A 85 -4.01 -9.25 -19.99
C GLU A 85 -4.83 -7.95 -19.87
N GLY A 86 -4.38 -6.89 -20.54
CA GLY A 86 -5.03 -5.59 -20.55
C GLY A 86 -4.31 -4.48 -19.78
N ALA A 87 -3.29 -4.80 -18.98
CA ALA A 87 -2.41 -3.78 -18.41
C ALA A 87 -1.30 -3.38 -19.40
N ASP A 88 -0.95 -2.09 -19.42
CA ASP A 88 0.15 -1.57 -20.23
C ASP A 88 1.50 -1.86 -19.59
N VAL A 89 1.54 -1.82 -18.24
CA VAL A 89 2.74 -2.08 -17.45
C VAL A 89 2.37 -2.95 -16.25
N VAL A 90 3.13 -4.02 -16.05
CA VAL A 90 2.96 -4.94 -14.92
C VAL A 90 4.25 -4.95 -14.11
N MET A 91 4.13 -4.77 -12.80
CA MET A 91 5.25 -4.88 -11.85
C MET A 91 4.90 -5.91 -10.78
N ILE A 92 5.83 -6.83 -10.50
CA ILE A 92 5.67 -7.87 -9.49
C ILE A 92 6.88 -7.86 -8.55
N ASN A 93 6.65 -8.13 -7.27
CA ASN A 93 7.73 -8.25 -6.30
C ASN A 93 8.31 -9.69 -6.33
N LEU A 94 9.64 -9.81 -6.35
CA LEU A 94 10.37 -11.09 -6.36
C LEU A 94 11.29 -11.22 -5.13
N GLU A 95 10.84 -10.70 -3.99
CA GLU A 95 11.60 -10.65 -2.74
C GLU A 95 11.87 -12.04 -2.14
N SER A 96 10.95 -12.99 -2.34
CA SER A 96 11.12 -14.34 -1.81
C SER A 96 12.24 -15.11 -2.53
N PRO A 97 13.24 -15.64 -1.79
CA PRO A 97 14.41 -16.24 -2.37
C PRO A 97 14.10 -17.61 -2.99
N ILE A 98 14.67 -17.85 -4.18
CA ILE A 98 14.87 -19.19 -4.74
C ILE A 98 16.38 -19.43 -4.82
N TYR A 99 16.83 -20.54 -4.24
CA TYR A 99 18.25 -20.89 -4.16
C TYR A 99 18.40 -22.40 -4.32
N GLU A 100 19.63 -22.86 -4.61
CA GLU A 100 19.89 -24.23 -5.04
C GLU A 100 19.38 -25.30 -4.06
N SER A 101 19.55 -25.04 -2.75
CA SER A 101 19.13 -25.90 -1.65
C SER A 101 17.78 -25.51 -1.02
N CYS A 102 16.92 -24.80 -1.76
CA CYS A 102 15.63 -24.36 -1.23
C CYS A 102 14.76 -25.58 -0.87
N PRO A 103 14.27 -25.70 0.38
CA PRO A 103 13.49 -26.86 0.80
C PRO A 103 12.23 -27.00 -0.05
N ILE A 104 11.96 -28.22 -0.48
CA ILE A 104 10.77 -28.56 -1.25
C ILE A 104 9.65 -28.82 -0.24
N VAL A 105 8.78 -27.83 -0.05
CA VAL A 105 7.64 -27.93 0.87
C VAL A 105 6.37 -28.11 0.04
N ASP A 106 5.71 -29.25 0.20
CA ASP A 106 4.39 -29.51 -0.38
C ASP A 106 3.31 -29.09 0.63
N ASN A 107 2.41 -28.21 0.20
CA ASN A 107 1.35 -27.66 1.04
C ASN A 107 0.31 -28.71 1.46
N THR A 108 0.39 -29.95 0.96
CA THR A 108 -0.47 -31.06 1.41
C THR A 108 -0.12 -31.59 2.80
N THR A 109 1.09 -31.34 3.30
CA THR A 109 1.38 -31.43 4.73
C THR A 109 1.24 -30.03 5.31
N GLY A 110 0.02 -29.71 5.77
CA GLY A 110 -0.22 -28.51 6.55
C GLY A 110 0.79 -28.41 7.69
N TYR A 111 1.42 -27.25 7.83
CA TYR A 111 2.05 -26.88 9.08
C TYR A 111 1.07 -25.92 9.78
N ASP A 112 0.67 -26.34 10.98
CA ASP A 112 0.07 -25.49 12.02
C ASP A 112 0.93 -24.25 12.32
#